data_AF-A0A1G9MZJ6-F1
#
_entry.id   AF-A0A1G9MZJ6-F1
#
_cell.length_a   1.000
_cell.length_b   1.000
_cell.length_c   1.000
_cell.angle_alpha   90.00
_cell.angle_beta   90.00
_cell.angle_gamma   90.00
#
_symmetry.space_group_name_H-M   'P 1'
#
loop_
_entity.id
_entity.type
_entity.pdbx_description
1 polymer ?
#
loop_
_entity_poly.entity_id
_entity_poly.type
_entity_poly.pdbx_seq_one_letter_code
_entity_poly.pdbx_strand_id
1 'polypeptide(L)'
;MVSSRYLSQELFTGFGQEGQQQLIDSRVLLVGCGALGSMTAEMMARAGVGFLRLVDYDQVELANLHRQILFAEEDASMSRLKVYCARERLEKINSEIEYEIYDRKFRKDNGEKLAEDIDIIMDCTDNPEARRAIDTTARRLEIPWVYGGVAAAVGMVKFTHKMNGEELTCSTK
;
A
#
# COMPACT_ATOMS: atom_id res chain seq x y z
N MET A 1 -7.98 23.59 22.31
CA MET A 1 -7.44 23.66 20.93
C MET A 1 -7.08 22.23 20.58
N VAL A 2 -7.78 21.60 19.63
CA VAL A 2 -7.41 20.24 19.20
C VAL A 2 -6.11 20.38 18.43
N SER A 3 -5.04 19.80 18.95
CA SER A 3 -3.75 19.71 18.26
C SER A 3 -3.95 18.92 16.96
N SER A 4 -3.26 19.31 15.88
CA SER A 4 -3.18 18.48 14.66
C SER A 4 -2.79 17.04 15.03
N ARG A 5 -3.44 16.06 14.39
CA ARG A 5 -3.10 14.63 14.52
C ARG A 5 -1.63 14.39 14.19
N TYR A 6 -1.08 15.16 13.26
CA TYR A 6 0.25 14.99 12.71
C TYR A 6 1.29 15.96 13.30
N LEU A 7 1.01 16.60 14.44
CA LEU A 7 1.91 17.60 15.04
C LEU A 7 3.36 17.11 15.15
N SER A 8 3.58 15.86 15.57
CA SER A 8 4.94 15.30 15.68
C SER A 8 5.65 15.17 14.32
N GLN A 9 4.90 14.90 13.24
CA GLN A 9 5.43 14.82 11.88
C GLN A 9 5.71 16.22 11.33
N GLU A 10 4.76 17.15 11.52
CA GLU A 10 4.88 18.55 11.10
C GLU A 10 6.05 19.29 11.76
N LEU A 11 6.43 18.91 12.99
CA LEU A 11 7.57 19.49 13.70
C LEU A 11 8.94 18.91 13.27
N PHE A 12 8.96 17.86 12.46
CA PHE A 12 10.21 17.25 12.02
C PHE A 12 10.90 18.10 10.94
N THR A 13 12.09 18.61 11.27
CA THR A 13 12.93 19.40 10.34
C THR A 13 13.25 18.60 9.08
N GLY A 14 12.98 19.18 7.91
CA GLY A 14 13.17 18.55 6.60
C GLY A 14 11.92 17.86 6.05
N PHE A 15 10.85 17.74 6.85
CA PHE A 15 9.52 17.32 6.40
C PHE A 15 8.53 18.47 6.56
N GLY A 16 8.35 18.96 7.79
CA GLY A 16 7.54 20.15 8.06
C GLY A 16 6.04 19.98 7.73
N GLN A 17 5.31 21.09 7.80
CA GLN A 17 3.90 21.14 7.37
C GLN A 17 3.75 20.90 5.87
N GLU A 18 4.71 21.34 5.06
CA GLU A 18 4.69 21.14 3.61
C GLU A 18 4.77 19.66 3.24
N GLY A 19 5.66 18.89 3.86
CA GLY A 19 5.75 17.44 3.66
C GLY A 19 4.48 16.72 4.11
N GLN A 20 3.87 17.15 5.22
CA GLN A 20 2.60 16.59 5.66
C GLN A 20 1.48 16.87 4.65
N GLN A 21 1.43 18.09 4.10
CA GLN A 21 0.47 18.44 3.06
C GLN A 21 0.68 17.60 1.79
N GLN A 22 1.92 17.36 1.37
CA GLN A 22 2.23 16.47 0.25
C GLN A 22 1.75 15.03 0.50
N LEU A 23 1.85 14.50 1.73
CA LEU A 23 1.26 13.20 2.06
C LEU A 23 -0.26 13.22 1.95
N ILE A 24 -0.91 14.26 2.50
CA ILE A 24 -2.35 14.44 2.44
C ILE A 24 -2.86 14.55 1.00
N ASP A 25 -2.06 15.11 0.09
CA ASP A 25 -2.44 15.23 -1.32
C ASP A 25 -2.10 13.96 -2.15
N SER A 26 -1.34 13.03 -1.57
CA SER A 26 -0.83 11.84 -2.28
C SER A 26 -1.85 10.70 -2.38
N ARG A 27 -1.74 9.94 -3.47
CA ARG A 27 -2.60 8.83 -3.86
C ARG A 27 -1.77 7.57 -4.07
N VAL A 28 -1.98 6.57 -3.23
CA VAL A 28 -1.20 5.32 -3.23
C VAL A 28 -2.05 4.14 -3.66
N LEU A 29 -1.51 3.33 -4.57
CA LEU A 29 -2.03 2.00 -4.87
C LEU A 29 -1.25 0.95 -4.10
N LEU A 30 -1.92 0.17 -3.25
CA LEU A 30 -1.35 -0.94 -2.52
C LEU A 30 -1.90 -2.26 -3.04
N VAL A 31 -1.01 -3.09 -3.59
CA VAL A 31 -1.36 -4.41 -4.14
C VAL A 31 -0.93 -5.50 -3.17
N GLY A 32 -1.92 -6.22 -2.64
CA GLY A 32 -1.77 -7.27 -1.63
C GLY A 32 -1.92 -6.72 -0.21
N CYS A 33 -2.99 -7.10 0.48
CA CYS A 33 -3.31 -6.80 1.88
C CYS A 33 -2.84 -7.90 2.85
N GLY A 34 -1.84 -8.70 2.44
CA GLY A 34 -1.22 -9.74 3.25
C GLY A 34 -0.34 -9.17 4.38
N ALA A 35 0.73 -9.89 4.74
CA ALA A 35 1.59 -9.50 5.88
C ALA A 35 2.27 -8.13 5.67
N LEU A 36 2.93 -7.96 4.51
CA LEU A 36 3.56 -6.70 4.14
C LEU A 36 2.51 -5.59 3.97
N GLY A 37 1.45 -5.87 3.21
CA GLY A 37 0.40 -4.90 2.93
C GLY A 37 -0.31 -4.40 4.17
N SER A 38 -0.57 -5.28 5.14
CA SER A 38 -1.20 -4.90 6.41
C SER A 38 -0.37 -3.87 7.16
N MET A 39 0.95 -4.10 7.30
CA MET A 39 1.86 -3.17 7.96
C MET A 39 2.01 -1.87 7.18
N THR A 40 2.19 -1.96 5.86
CA THR A 40 2.36 -0.79 4.99
C THR A 40 1.12 0.10 5.00
N ALA A 41 -0.07 -0.47 4.81
CA ALA A 41 -1.33 0.27 4.80
C ALA A 41 -1.60 0.95 6.15
N GLU A 42 -1.38 0.25 7.26
CA GLU A 42 -1.55 0.83 8.59
C GLU A 42 -0.58 2.00 8.84
N MET A 43 0.69 1.85 8.46
CA MET A 43 1.67 2.94 8.61
C MET A 43 1.33 4.14 7.73
N MET A 44 0.92 3.92 6.47
CA MET A 44 0.47 5.00 5.58
C MET A 44 -0.78 5.71 6.12
N ALA A 45 -1.73 4.95 6.66
CA ALA A 45 -2.92 5.52 7.27
C ALA A 45 -2.59 6.39 8.49
N ARG A 46 -1.64 5.95 9.33
CA ARG A 46 -1.17 6.72 10.49
C ARG A 46 -0.32 7.93 10.09
N ALA A 47 0.40 7.85 8.98
CA ALA A 47 1.17 8.96 8.41
C ALA A 47 0.29 10.04 7.76
N GLY A 48 -0.95 9.71 7.41
CA GLY A 48 -1.88 10.69 6.83
C GLY A 48 -1.77 10.80 5.30
N VAL A 49 -1.49 9.69 4.61
CA VAL A 49 -1.65 9.63 3.15
C VAL A 49 -3.11 9.95 2.80
N GLY A 50 -3.36 10.86 1.86
CA GLY A 50 -4.71 11.30 1.53
C GLY A 50 -5.63 10.23 0.97
N PHE A 51 -5.07 9.35 0.15
CA PHE A 51 -5.84 8.35 -0.57
C PHE A 51 -5.09 7.00 -0.65
N LEU A 52 -5.76 5.92 -0.23
CA LEU A 52 -5.27 4.55 -0.31
C LEU A 52 -6.22 3.65 -1.12
N ARG A 53 -5.78 3.22 -2.30
CA ARG A 53 -6.46 2.19 -3.09
C ARG A 53 -5.87 0.81 -2.78
N LEU A 54 -6.68 -0.08 -2.23
CA LEU A 54 -6.27 -1.44 -1.84
C LEU A 54 -6.77 -2.47 -2.86
N VAL A 55 -5.87 -3.35 -3.32
CA VAL A 55 -6.20 -4.44 -4.25
C VAL A 55 -5.75 -5.76 -3.64
N ASP A 56 -6.70 -6.63 -3.32
CA ASP A 56 -6.48 -8.00 -2.87
C ASP A 56 -7.72 -8.82 -3.23
N TYR A 57 -7.61 -10.14 -3.31
CA TYR A 57 -8.70 -11.04 -3.70
C TYR A 57 -8.85 -12.22 -2.73
N ASP A 58 -7.99 -12.30 -1.72
CA ASP A 58 -7.98 -13.39 -0.77
C ASP A 58 -8.97 -13.12 0.37
N GLN A 59 -9.33 -14.20 1.04
CA GLN A 59 -10.05 -14.17 2.31
C GLN A 59 -9.07 -14.19 3.48
N VAL A 60 -9.53 -13.74 4.64
CA VAL A 60 -8.79 -13.84 5.90
C VAL A 60 -8.78 -15.31 6.34
N GLU A 61 -7.61 -15.79 6.76
CA GLU A 61 -7.42 -17.16 7.27
C GLU A 61 -6.72 -17.11 8.63
N LEU A 62 -7.13 -17.99 9.56
CA LEU A 62 -6.58 -18.06 10.91
C LEU A 62 -5.05 -18.25 10.91
N ALA A 63 -4.53 -19.10 10.00
CA ALA A 63 -3.11 -19.39 9.87
C ALA A 63 -2.25 -18.17 9.49
N ASN A 64 -2.87 -17.10 9.00
CA ASN A 64 -2.19 -15.90 8.55
C ASN A 64 -2.22 -14.75 9.57
N LEU A 65 -3.04 -14.84 10.63
CA LEU A 65 -3.23 -13.77 11.60
C LEU A 65 -1.97 -13.45 12.42
N HIS A 66 -1.04 -14.40 12.58
CA HIS A 66 0.21 -14.16 13.29
C HIS A 66 1.10 -13.08 12.64
N ARG A 67 0.83 -12.68 11.39
CA ARG A 67 1.61 -11.71 10.61
C ARG A 67 0.76 -10.68 9.85
N GLN A 68 -0.55 -10.87 9.77
CA GLN A 68 -1.46 -9.95 9.07
C GLN A 68 -2.24 -9.11 10.09
N ILE A 69 -1.66 -7.97 10.46
CA ILE A 69 -2.09 -7.18 11.63
C ILE A 69 -3.43 -6.45 11.47
N LEU A 70 -3.95 -6.35 10.25
CA LEU A 70 -5.22 -5.67 9.98
C LEU A 70 -6.46 -6.52 10.29
N PHE A 71 -6.30 -7.82 10.56
CA PHE A 71 -7.39 -8.78 10.66
C PHE A 71 -7.49 -9.40 12.05
N ALA A 72 -8.70 -9.83 12.43
CA ALA A 72 -8.96 -10.54 13.67
C ALA A 72 -9.47 -11.97 13.44
N GLU A 73 -9.53 -12.78 14.50
CA GLU A 73 -10.06 -14.15 14.45
C GLU A 73 -11.52 -14.18 13.95
N GLU A 74 -12.30 -13.16 14.27
CA GLU A 74 -13.68 -13.02 13.80
C GLU A 74 -13.75 -12.93 12.27
N ASP A 75 -12.88 -12.12 11.64
CA ASP A 75 -12.81 -11.98 10.19
C ASP A 75 -12.46 -13.31 9.50
N ALA A 76 -11.55 -14.08 10.12
CA ALA A 76 -11.18 -15.41 9.65
C ALA A 76 -12.33 -16.41 9.77
N SER A 77 -13.06 -16.39 10.90
CA SER A 77 -14.20 -17.28 11.14
C SER A 77 -15.35 -17.07 10.15
N MET A 78 -15.49 -15.84 9.65
CA MET A 78 -16.48 -15.46 8.65
C MET A 78 -15.95 -15.53 7.21
N SER A 79 -14.69 -15.93 7.02
CA SER A 79 -14.02 -15.98 5.71
C SER A 79 -14.17 -14.67 4.91
N ARG A 80 -14.05 -13.54 5.61
CA ARG A 80 -14.23 -12.21 5.00
C ARG A 80 -13.08 -11.91 4.04
N LEU A 81 -13.38 -11.17 3.00
CA LEU A 81 -12.40 -10.70 2.03
C LEU A 81 -11.45 -9.68 2.67
N LYS A 82 -10.14 -9.87 2.48
CA LYS A 82 -9.08 -9.05 3.10
C LYS A 82 -9.26 -7.56 2.82
N VAL A 83 -9.59 -7.17 1.58
CA VAL A 83 -9.75 -5.75 1.23
C VAL A 83 -10.85 -5.05 2.02
N TYR A 84 -11.96 -5.74 2.30
CA TYR A 84 -13.06 -5.14 3.06
C TYR A 84 -12.68 -4.98 4.54
N CYS A 85 -12.11 -6.02 5.14
CA CYS A 85 -11.61 -5.96 6.52
C CYS A 85 -10.51 -4.90 6.69
N ALA A 86 -9.59 -4.81 5.72
CA ALA A 86 -8.52 -3.83 5.72
C ALA A 86 -9.08 -2.41 5.71
N ARG A 87 -10.01 -2.09 4.79
CA ARG A 87 -10.67 -0.77 4.76
C ARG A 87 -11.35 -0.44 6.08
N GLU A 88 -12.18 -1.33 6.61
CA GLU A 88 -12.88 -1.11 7.88
C GLU A 88 -11.93 -0.88 9.06
N ARG A 89 -10.79 -1.58 9.08
CA ARG A 89 -9.77 -1.41 10.11
C ARG A 89 -9.06 -0.07 9.97
N LEU A 90 -8.72 0.32 8.74
CA LEU A 90 -7.99 1.55 8.43
C LEU A 90 -8.85 2.80 8.66
N GLU A 91 -10.13 2.77 8.29
CA GLU A 91 -11.08 3.86 8.59
C GLU A 91 -11.19 4.14 10.10
N LYS A 92 -11.08 3.10 10.93
CA LYS A 92 -11.03 3.25 12.40
C LYS A 92 -9.68 3.81 12.90
N ILE A 93 -8.61 3.66 12.13
CA ILE A 93 -7.28 4.19 12.45
C ILE A 93 -7.21 5.67 12.08
N ASN A 94 -7.66 6.02 10.88
CA ASN A 94 -7.66 7.38 10.39
C ASN A 94 -8.82 7.63 9.40
N SER A 95 -9.87 8.29 9.87
CA SER A 95 -11.06 8.59 9.08
C SER A 95 -10.92 9.79 8.14
N GLU A 96 -9.77 10.48 8.15
CA GLU A 96 -9.50 11.63 7.27
C GLU A 96 -9.04 11.20 5.86
N ILE A 97 -8.76 9.91 5.69
CA ILE A 97 -8.21 9.31 4.46
C ILE A 97 -9.34 8.74 3.61
N GLU A 98 -9.22 8.92 2.30
CA GLU A 98 -10.09 8.24 1.34
C GLU A 98 -9.56 6.84 1.05
N TYR A 99 -10.41 5.82 1.27
CA TYR A 99 -10.07 4.42 1.01
C TYR A 99 -10.91 3.86 -0.14
N GLU A 100 -10.23 3.38 -1.17
CA GLU A 100 -10.87 2.67 -2.28
C GLU A 100 -10.43 1.21 -2.27
N ILE A 101 -11.35 0.27 -2.56
CA ILE A 101 -11.03 -1.16 -2.53
C ILE A 101 -11.46 -1.88 -3.79
N TYR A 102 -10.63 -2.85 -4.19
CA TYR A 102 -10.89 -3.73 -5.32
C TYR A 102 -10.65 -5.18 -4.91
N ASP A 103 -11.74 -5.95 -4.79
CA ASP A 103 -11.71 -7.41 -4.64
C ASP A 103 -11.37 -8.06 -6.00
N ARG A 104 -10.08 -8.11 -6.33
CA ARG A 104 -9.58 -8.75 -7.55
C ARG A 104 -8.06 -8.88 -7.57
N LYS A 105 -7.60 -9.79 -8.44
CA LYS A 105 -6.20 -9.89 -8.81
C LYS A 105 -5.76 -8.66 -9.61
N PHE A 106 -4.60 -8.11 -9.25
CA PHE A 106 -3.90 -7.16 -10.11
C PHE A 106 -3.27 -7.91 -11.29
N ARG A 107 -3.63 -7.53 -12.52
CA ARG A 107 -3.28 -8.22 -13.76
C ARG A 107 -2.97 -7.22 -14.86
N LYS A 108 -2.32 -7.69 -15.92
CA LYS A 108 -1.91 -6.84 -17.05
C LYS A 108 -3.10 -6.13 -17.72
N ASP A 109 -4.27 -6.76 -17.76
CA ASP A 109 -5.48 -6.25 -18.41
C ASP A 109 -6.22 -5.19 -17.58
N ASN A 110 -5.97 -5.11 -16.27
CA ASN A 110 -6.64 -4.16 -15.37
C ASN A 110 -5.68 -3.17 -14.68
N GLY A 111 -4.37 -3.44 -14.71
CA GLY A 111 -3.39 -2.70 -13.91
C GLY A 111 -3.35 -1.21 -14.25
N GLU A 112 -3.45 -0.88 -15.53
CA GLU A 112 -3.49 0.50 -16.01
C GLU A 112 -4.66 1.30 -15.44
N LYS A 113 -5.84 0.67 -15.39
CA LYS A 113 -7.05 1.30 -14.87
C LYS A 113 -6.99 1.44 -13.35
N LEU A 114 -6.43 0.44 -12.67
CA LEU A 114 -6.23 0.47 -11.22
C LEU A 114 -5.16 1.47 -10.78
N ALA A 115 -4.21 1.80 -11.66
CA ALA A 115 -3.15 2.77 -11.41
C ALA A 115 -3.46 4.17 -11.98
N GLU A 116 -4.69 4.41 -12.45
CA GLU A 116 -5.13 5.74 -12.86
C GLU A 116 -5.20 6.67 -11.64
N ASP A 117 -4.67 7.89 -11.80
CA ASP A 117 -4.56 8.92 -10.77
C ASP A 117 -3.80 8.46 -9.51
N ILE A 118 -2.77 7.63 -9.68
CA ILE A 118 -1.93 7.13 -8.59
C ILE A 118 -0.52 7.72 -8.70
N ASP A 119 0.00 8.21 -7.58
CA ASP A 119 1.34 8.81 -7.50
C ASP A 119 2.42 7.75 -7.25
N ILE A 120 2.09 6.64 -6.58
CA ILE A 120 3.04 5.56 -6.28
C ILE A 120 2.35 4.22 -6.08
N ILE A 121 3.00 3.15 -6.56
CA ILE A 121 2.54 1.76 -6.39
C ILE A 121 3.38 1.06 -5.31
N MET A 122 2.70 0.47 -4.33
CA MET A 122 3.28 -0.41 -3.32
C MET A 122 2.96 -1.87 -3.68
N ASP A 123 3.97 -2.60 -4.15
CA ASP A 123 3.90 -4.05 -4.33
C ASP A 123 4.18 -4.76 -3.01
N CYS A 124 3.09 -5.25 -2.42
CA CYS A 124 3.07 -6.09 -1.23
C CYS A 124 2.57 -7.51 -1.56
N THR A 125 2.58 -7.92 -2.84
CA THR A 125 2.17 -9.25 -3.27
C THR A 125 3.30 -10.27 -3.07
N ASP A 126 2.94 -11.53 -2.89
CA ASP A 126 3.86 -12.67 -2.99
C ASP A 126 3.77 -13.35 -4.38
N ASN A 127 2.92 -12.84 -5.27
CA ASN A 127 2.62 -13.47 -6.56
C ASN A 127 3.51 -12.92 -7.70
N PRO A 128 4.36 -13.75 -8.34
CA PRO A 128 5.23 -13.31 -9.43
C PRO A 128 4.48 -12.80 -10.69
N GLU A 129 3.26 -13.26 -10.96
CA GLU A 129 2.44 -12.80 -12.08
C GLU A 129 1.94 -11.37 -11.83
N ALA A 130 1.38 -11.11 -10.64
CA ALA A 130 0.95 -9.78 -10.25
C ALA A 130 2.14 -8.81 -10.25
N ARG A 131 3.31 -9.24 -9.75
CA ARG A 131 4.54 -8.42 -9.79
C ARG A 131 4.95 -8.02 -11.20
N ARG A 132 4.91 -8.93 -12.18
CA ARG A 132 5.18 -8.60 -13.59
C ARG A 132 4.15 -7.63 -14.17
N ALA A 133 2.89 -7.75 -13.77
CA ALA A 133 1.86 -6.82 -14.18
C ALA A 133 2.08 -5.42 -13.58
N ILE A 134 2.48 -5.32 -12.31
CA ILE A 134 2.84 -4.06 -11.65
C ILE A 134 4.02 -3.41 -12.36
N ASP A 135 5.11 -4.16 -12.58
CA ASP A 135 6.31 -3.69 -13.29
C ASP A 135 5.97 -3.12 -14.68
N THR A 136 5.15 -3.85 -15.45
CA THR A 136 4.69 -3.39 -16.77
C THR A 136 3.86 -2.11 -16.66
N THR A 137 2.95 -2.05 -15.68
CA THR A 137 2.07 -0.89 -15.45
C THR A 137 2.86 0.34 -15.04
N ALA A 138 3.72 0.22 -14.04
CA ALA A 138 4.57 1.28 -13.51
C ALA A 138 5.47 1.88 -14.60
N ARG A 139 6.13 1.04 -15.41
CA ARG A 139 6.99 1.51 -16.50
C ARG A 139 6.24 2.23 -17.61
N ARG A 140 5.00 1.83 -17.88
CA ARG A 140 4.20 2.37 -18.98
C ARG A 140 3.50 3.68 -18.57
N LEU A 141 3.11 3.80 -17.30
CA LEU A 141 2.54 5.01 -16.72
C LEU A 141 3.59 5.96 -16.10
N GLU A 142 4.86 5.53 -16.06
CA GLU A 142 5.96 6.24 -15.41
C GLU A 142 5.71 6.52 -13.90
N ILE A 143 4.93 5.66 -13.25
CA ILE A 143 4.60 5.77 -11.83
C ILE A 143 5.74 5.12 -11.02
N PRO A 144 6.27 5.78 -9.97
CA PRO A 144 7.17 5.18 -9.01
C PRO A 144 6.60 3.87 -8.42
N TRP A 145 7.46 2.87 -8.27
CA TRP A 145 7.09 1.56 -7.76
C TRP A 145 8.05 1.12 -6.65
N VAL A 146 7.48 0.77 -5.51
CA VAL A 146 8.19 0.15 -4.38
C VAL A 146 7.75 -1.30 -4.26
N TYR A 147 8.71 -2.20 -4.27
CA TYR A 147 8.53 -3.63 -4.06
C TYR A 147 9.12 -4.05 -2.71
N GLY A 148 8.31 -4.75 -1.91
CA GLY A 148 8.75 -5.49 -0.74
C GLY A 148 8.63 -7.00 -0.94
N GLY A 149 9.66 -7.75 -0.55
CA GLY A 149 9.65 -9.21 -0.61
C GLY A 149 10.24 -9.83 0.65
N VAL A 150 9.74 -11.01 1.03
CA VAL A 150 10.29 -11.81 2.13
C VAL A 150 10.45 -13.24 1.65
N ALA A 151 11.63 -13.81 1.86
CA ALA A 151 11.94 -15.21 1.60
C ALA A 151 12.67 -15.79 2.81
N ALA A 152 12.01 -16.70 3.52
CA ALA A 152 12.49 -17.25 4.78
C ALA A 152 12.89 -16.14 5.78
N ALA A 153 14.18 -16.05 6.13
CA ALA A 153 14.71 -15.05 7.06
C ALA A 153 15.25 -13.78 6.37
N VAL A 154 15.08 -13.64 5.06
CA VAL A 154 15.62 -12.53 4.27
C VAL A 154 14.48 -11.64 3.75
N GLY A 155 14.59 -10.35 4.00
CA GLY A 155 13.73 -9.32 3.42
C GLY A 155 14.44 -8.59 2.30
N MET A 156 13.69 -8.06 1.34
CA MET A 156 14.21 -7.19 0.28
C MET A 156 13.25 -6.04 0.04
N VAL A 157 13.82 -4.86 -0.25
CA VAL A 157 13.08 -3.70 -0.73
C VAL A 157 13.75 -3.17 -1.99
N LYS A 158 12.95 -2.90 -3.01
CA LYS A 158 13.40 -2.28 -4.25
C LYS A 158 12.52 -1.08 -4.56
N PHE A 159 13.13 0.04 -4.89
CA PHE A 159 12.49 1.20 -5.50
C PHE A 159 12.87 1.27 -6.97
N THR A 160 11.88 1.51 -7.83
CA THR A 160 12.08 1.78 -9.25
C THR A 160 11.23 2.96 -9.67
N HIS A 161 11.82 3.88 -10.43
CA HIS A 161 11.07 4.95 -11.07
C HIS A 161 11.68 5.23 -12.44
N LYS A 162 10.82 5.41 -13.44
CA LYS A 162 11.24 5.75 -14.78
C LYS A 162 10.93 7.23 -15.01
N MET A 163 11.93 8.04 -15.29
CA MET A 163 11.76 9.45 -15.66
C MET A 163 12.46 9.72 -16.98
N ASN A 164 11.76 10.34 -17.93
CA ASN A 164 12.33 10.78 -19.21
C ASN A 164 13.07 9.67 -19.98
N GLY A 165 12.62 8.42 -19.86
CA GLY A 165 13.25 7.27 -20.50
C GLY A 165 14.39 6.61 -19.71
N GLU A 166 14.86 7.19 -18.61
CA GLU A 166 15.89 6.61 -17.73
C GLU A 166 15.27 5.88 -16.54
N GLU A 167 15.80 4.70 -16.19
CA GLU A 167 15.33 3.91 -15.05
C GLU A 167 16.23 4.13 -13.83
N LEU A 168 15.67 4.74 -12.79
CA LEU A 168 16.28 4.85 -11.48
C LEU A 168 15.89 3.64 -10.65
N THR A 169 16.87 2.84 -10.21
CA THR A 169 16.66 1.68 -9.34
C THR A 169 17.54 1.77 -8.11
N CYS A 170 16.94 1.56 -6.93
CA CYS A 170 17.65 1.36 -5.67
C CYS A 170 17.14 0.07 -5.02
N SER A 171 18.02 -0.77 -4.48
CA SER A 171 17.64 -2.01 -3.81
C SER A 171 18.55 -2.34 -2.64
N THR A 172 17.98 -2.77 -1.53
CA THR A 172 18.73 -3.36 -0.41
C THR A 172 18.79 -4.88 -0.59
N LYS A 173 19.94 -5.48 -0.30
CA LYS A 173 20.09 -6.94 -0.17
C LYS A 173 20.04 -7.33 1.30
#